data_AF-A0A154IG43-F1
#
_entry.id   AF-A0A154IG43-F1
#
_cell.length_a   1.000
_cell.length_b   1.000
_cell.length_c   1.000
_cell.angle_alpha   90.00
_cell.angle_beta   90.00
_cell.angle_gamma   90.00
#
_symmetry.space_group_name_H-M   'P 1'
#
loop_
_entity.id
_entity.type
_entity.pdbx_description
1 polymer ?
#
loop_
_entity_poly.entity_id
_entity_poly.type
_entity_poly.pdbx_seq_one_letter_code
_entity_poly.pdbx_strand_id
1 'polypeptide(L)'
;MSTWGKIFTAIRGGINEAAEAAADSQSMRVLDQEIRDAEQSLRSARSDLAGIMASNKSVMRRLDENRAKETKDTDSARAAISAGRTDLAQGLAQRIASIRAEVQRDQEELDRLLPRQQQMLRTIQETEARIAQMKREVGNVKANESLLRAQSAIAHSQSGINTRLGSAVESLERIKKRQEITAGRIEAGAELAALENGSDLDRQLREAGIGSSSHSADDILAQLMAPKHSVEPILLPAPTSKKD
;
A
#
# COMPACT_ATOMS: atom_id res chain seq x y z
N MET A 1 33.21 0.00 -11.69
CA MET A 1 32.26 1.03 -11.20
C MET A 1 31.41 0.43 -10.09
N SER A 2 31.29 1.13 -8.96
CA SER A 2 30.50 0.69 -7.79
C SER A 2 29.05 0.42 -8.18
N THR A 3 28.45 -0.64 -7.65
CA THR A 3 27.03 -1.04 -7.82
C THR A 3 26.06 0.09 -7.51
N TRP A 4 26.43 0.98 -6.58
CA TRP A 4 25.74 2.22 -6.25
C TRP A 4 25.67 3.24 -7.39
N GLY A 5 26.73 3.34 -8.19
CA GLY A 5 26.77 4.24 -9.35
C GLY A 5 25.79 3.82 -10.43
N LYS A 6 25.53 2.52 -10.60
CA LYS A 6 24.58 2.02 -11.60
C LYS A 6 23.13 2.31 -11.21
N ILE A 7 22.79 2.21 -9.92
CA ILE A 7 21.45 2.57 -9.41
C ILE A 7 21.21 4.08 -9.56
N PHE A 8 22.20 4.90 -9.22
CA PHE A 8 22.06 6.35 -9.32
C PHE A 8 22.03 6.86 -10.78
N THR A 9 22.79 6.24 -11.68
CA THR A 9 22.75 6.53 -13.11
C THR A 9 21.42 6.07 -13.75
N ALA A 10 20.84 4.95 -13.31
CA ALA A 10 19.50 4.55 -13.73
C ALA A 10 18.41 5.52 -13.22
N ILE A 11 18.59 6.11 -12.04
CA ILE A 11 17.64 7.08 -11.47
C ILE A 11 17.79 8.48 -12.09
N ARG A 12 19.02 8.89 -12.46
CA ARG A 12 19.29 10.23 -13.03
C ARG A 12 19.25 10.27 -14.57
N GLY A 13 19.41 9.13 -15.24
CA GLY A 13 19.38 9.02 -16.71
C GLY A 13 17.98 8.98 -17.33
N GLY A 14 16.91 8.94 -16.52
CA GLY A 14 15.53 8.84 -17.00
C GLY A 14 14.90 10.14 -17.53
N ILE A 15 15.66 11.23 -17.66
CA ILE A 15 15.13 12.54 -18.06
C ILE A 15 16.08 13.16 -19.11
N ASN A 16 15.95 12.73 -20.38
CA ASN A 16 15.68 13.63 -21.53
C ASN A 16 15.92 13.08 -22.94
N GLU A 17 16.50 11.90 -23.18
CA GLU A 17 16.89 11.52 -24.57
C GLU A 17 16.58 10.07 -24.95
N ALA A 18 15.35 9.61 -24.73
CA ALA A 18 14.91 8.28 -25.22
C ALA A 18 13.51 8.28 -25.85
N ALA A 19 13.02 9.45 -26.27
CA ALA A 19 11.69 9.58 -26.88
C ALA A 19 11.66 9.38 -28.41
N GLU A 20 12.80 9.20 -29.08
CA GLU A 20 12.86 9.11 -30.56
C GLU A 20 13.57 7.88 -31.15
N ALA A 21 13.79 6.82 -30.36
CA ALA A 21 14.34 5.57 -30.88
C ALA A 21 13.39 4.40 -30.65
N ALA A 22 12.22 4.46 -31.27
CA ALA A 22 11.43 3.26 -31.49
C ALA A 22 12.10 2.39 -32.56
N ALA A 23 12.17 1.09 -32.28
CA ALA A 23 12.47 -0.01 -33.19
C ALA A 23 13.95 -0.28 -33.50
N ASP A 24 14.70 -0.71 -32.48
CA ASP A 24 15.63 -1.81 -32.72
C ASP A 24 15.40 -2.91 -31.67
N SER A 25 15.31 -4.16 -32.15
CA SER A 25 15.16 -5.37 -31.32
C SER A 25 16.25 -5.48 -30.25
N GLN A 26 17.39 -4.80 -30.47
CA GLN A 26 18.50 -4.67 -29.54
C GLN A 26 18.12 -3.87 -28.29
N SER A 27 17.46 -2.72 -28.42
CA SER A 27 17.12 -1.83 -27.30
C SER A 27 16.16 -2.49 -26.31
N MET A 28 15.16 -3.23 -26.81
CA MET A 28 14.22 -3.98 -25.96
C MET A 28 14.90 -5.10 -25.18
N ARG A 29 15.89 -5.77 -25.79
CA ARG A 29 16.66 -6.81 -25.12
C ARG A 29 17.59 -6.26 -24.05
N VAL A 30 18.19 -5.10 -24.30
CA VAL A 30 19.00 -4.38 -23.31
C VAL A 30 18.12 -3.99 -22.11
N LEU A 31 16.94 -3.40 -22.34
CA LEU A 31 16.01 -3.05 -21.26
C LEU A 31 15.54 -4.27 -20.45
N ASP A 32 15.20 -5.39 -21.11
CA ASP A 32 14.87 -6.63 -20.40
C ASP A 32 16.02 -7.12 -19.51
N GLN A 33 17.26 -7.00 -19.99
CA GLN A 33 18.43 -7.40 -19.22
C GLN A 33 18.68 -6.45 -18.04
N GLU A 34 18.57 -5.15 -18.26
CA GLU A 34 18.71 -4.14 -17.20
C GLU A 34 17.66 -4.33 -16.10
N ILE A 35 16.42 -4.66 -16.46
CA ILE A 35 15.36 -5.02 -15.50
C ILE A 35 15.77 -6.26 -14.69
N ARG A 36 16.29 -7.31 -15.32
CA ARG A 36 16.74 -8.54 -14.61
C ARG A 36 17.91 -8.25 -13.67
N ASP A 37 18.87 -7.43 -14.12
CA ASP A 37 20.03 -7.03 -13.32
C ASP A 37 19.60 -6.18 -12.11
N ALA A 38 18.63 -5.29 -12.31
CA ALA A 38 18.01 -4.50 -11.25
C ALA A 38 17.27 -5.39 -10.24
N GLU A 39 16.51 -6.40 -10.70
CA GLU A 39 15.85 -7.38 -9.83
C GLU A 39 16.86 -8.21 -9.01
N GLN A 40 17.99 -8.59 -9.61
CA GLN A 40 19.06 -9.29 -8.88
C GLN A 40 19.69 -8.38 -7.83
N SER A 41 19.99 -7.13 -8.18
CA SER A 41 20.54 -6.14 -7.26
C SER A 41 19.59 -5.86 -6.09
N LEU A 42 18.28 -5.81 -6.37
CA LEU A 42 17.23 -5.66 -5.38
C LEU A 42 17.19 -6.86 -4.40
N ARG A 43 17.35 -8.10 -4.92
CA ARG A 43 17.45 -9.29 -4.05
C ARG A 43 18.63 -9.20 -3.09
N SER A 44 19.80 -8.78 -3.59
CA SER A 44 20.98 -8.56 -2.75
C SER A 44 20.73 -7.47 -1.70
N ALA A 45 20.15 -6.34 -2.09
CA ALA A 45 19.82 -5.25 -1.16
C ALA A 45 18.85 -5.69 -0.04
N ARG A 46 17.85 -6.54 -0.36
CA ARG A 46 16.95 -7.14 0.64
C ARG A 46 17.71 -8.05 1.62
N SER A 47 18.67 -8.83 1.13
CA SER A 47 19.53 -9.67 1.98
C SER A 47 20.38 -8.82 2.92
N ASP A 48 20.99 -7.75 2.40
CA ASP A 48 21.77 -6.81 3.22
C ASP A 48 20.89 -6.13 4.28
N LEU A 49 19.66 -5.77 3.93
CA LEU A 49 18.70 -5.19 4.87
C LEU A 49 18.35 -6.18 5.98
N ALA A 50 18.11 -7.45 5.65
CA ALA A 50 17.89 -8.49 6.64
C ALA A 50 19.08 -8.63 7.60
N GLY A 51 20.32 -8.53 7.09
CA GLY A 51 21.54 -8.50 7.90
C GLY A 51 21.58 -7.32 8.87
N ILE A 52 21.27 -6.10 8.41
CA ILE A 52 21.20 -4.92 9.27
C ILE A 52 20.09 -5.07 10.32
N MET A 53 18.91 -5.56 9.94
CA MET A 53 17.81 -5.79 10.88
C MET A 53 18.18 -6.81 11.96
N ALA A 54 18.89 -7.89 11.58
CA ALA A 54 19.38 -8.88 12.54
C ALA A 54 20.42 -8.29 13.50
N SER A 55 21.34 -7.47 12.98
CA SER A 55 22.32 -6.75 13.80
C SER A 55 21.63 -5.81 14.79
N ASN A 56 20.70 -4.97 14.32
CA ASN A 56 19.91 -4.08 15.18
C ASN A 56 19.16 -4.83 16.28
N LYS A 57 18.49 -5.93 15.93
CA LYS A 57 17.79 -6.77 16.90
C LYS A 57 18.74 -7.36 17.95
N SER A 58 19.95 -7.74 17.55
CA SER A 58 20.97 -8.25 18.47
C SER A 58 21.45 -7.16 19.44
N VAL A 59 21.73 -5.95 18.93
CA VAL A 59 22.10 -4.78 19.76
C VAL A 59 20.99 -4.44 20.74
N MET A 60 19.74 -4.35 20.28
CA MET A 60 18.58 -4.10 21.14
C MET A 60 18.46 -5.14 22.26
N ARG A 61 18.63 -6.43 21.96
CA ARG A 61 18.59 -7.49 22.96
C ARG A 61 19.70 -7.33 24.01
N ARG A 62 20.94 -7.02 23.59
CA ARG A 62 22.04 -6.76 24.53
C ARG A 62 21.72 -5.58 25.44
N LEU A 63 21.12 -4.53 24.88
CA LEU A 63 20.74 -3.33 25.58
C LEU A 63 19.69 -3.63 26.66
N ASP A 64 18.65 -4.40 26.31
CA ASP A 64 17.63 -4.85 27.26
C ASP A 64 18.22 -5.73 28.38
N GLU A 65 19.08 -6.69 28.03
CA GLU A 65 19.77 -7.55 28.99
C GLU A 65 20.65 -6.75 29.95
N ASN A 66 21.40 -5.77 29.42
CA ASN A 66 22.28 -4.93 30.23
C ASN A 66 21.50 -3.96 31.13
N ARG A 67 20.38 -3.38 30.66
CA ARG A 67 19.47 -2.59 31.52
C ARG A 67 18.86 -3.43 32.64
N ALA A 68 18.49 -4.67 32.37
CA ALA A 68 17.97 -5.58 33.39
C ALA A 68 19.04 -5.92 34.44
N LYS A 69 20.28 -6.20 34.01
CA LYS A 69 21.42 -6.40 34.92
C LYS A 69 21.70 -5.17 35.75
N GLU A 70 21.73 -3.97 35.13
CA GLU A 70 21.94 -2.71 35.83
C GLU A 70 20.91 -2.50 36.94
N THR A 71 19.63 -2.76 36.66
CA THR A 71 18.54 -2.65 37.62
C THR A 71 18.75 -3.58 38.80
N LYS A 72 19.03 -4.87 38.53
CA LYS A 72 19.29 -5.87 39.56
C LYS A 72 20.51 -5.52 40.43
N ASP A 73 21.57 -5.03 39.80
CA ASP A 73 22.80 -4.63 40.48
C ASP A 73 22.58 -3.39 41.33
N THR A 74 21.76 -2.45 40.86
CA THR A 74 21.37 -1.25 41.60
C THR A 74 20.59 -1.61 42.86
N ASP A 75 19.62 -2.52 42.77
CA ASP A 75 18.86 -2.99 43.92
C ASP A 75 19.76 -3.76 44.91
N SER A 76 20.66 -4.61 44.39
CA SER A 76 21.65 -5.32 45.21
C SER A 76 22.61 -4.35 45.91
N ALA A 77 23.01 -3.26 45.24
CA ALA A 77 23.90 -2.25 45.82
C ALA A 77 23.21 -1.50 46.95
N ARG A 78 21.93 -1.11 46.77
CA ARG A 78 21.13 -0.52 47.84
C ARG A 78 21.00 -1.46 49.05
N ALA A 79 20.73 -2.74 48.82
CA ALA A 79 20.66 -3.73 49.89
C ALA A 79 21.99 -3.89 50.64
N ALA A 80 23.12 -3.90 49.92
CA ALA A 80 24.45 -3.96 50.52
C ALA A 80 24.75 -2.73 51.39
N ILE A 81 24.38 -1.53 50.93
CA ILE A 81 24.51 -0.28 51.70
C ILE A 81 23.67 -0.35 52.98
N SER A 82 22.41 -0.76 52.89
CA SER A 82 21.52 -0.91 54.04
C SER A 82 22.02 -1.95 55.05
N ALA A 83 22.74 -2.98 54.57
CA ALA A 83 23.36 -4.00 55.41
C ALA A 83 24.76 -3.61 55.95
N GLY A 84 25.23 -2.39 55.70
CA GLY A 84 26.55 -1.91 56.13
C GLY A 84 27.74 -2.55 55.41
N ARG A 85 27.50 -3.29 54.32
CA ARG A 85 28.55 -3.96 53.52
C ARG A 85 29.07 -3.01 52.44
N THR A 86 29.85 -2.02 52.85
CA THR A 86 30.36 -0.96 51.98
C THR A 86 31.30 -1.47 50.88
N ASP A 87 32.09 -2.50 51.18
CA ASP A 87 32.96 -3.21 50.24
C ASP A 87 32.17 -3.84 49.08
N LEU A 88 31.10 -4.55 49.40
CA LEU A 88 30.21 -5.17 48.42
C LEU A 88 29.47 -4.11 47.58
N ALA A 89 29.01 -3.04 48.23
CA ALA A 89 28.36 -1.91 47.55
C ALA A 89 29.31 -1.24 46.55
N GLN A 90 30.59 -1.05 46.91
CA GLN A 90 31.59 -0.47 46.01
C GLN A 90 31.86 -1.36 44.79
N GLY A 91 31.98 -2.69 44.99
CA GLY A 91 32.12 -3.63 43.89
C GLY A 91 30.93 -3.63 42.92
N LEU A 92 29.72 -3.53 43.46
CA LEU A 92 28.49 -3.41 42.65
C LEU A 92 28.43 -2.07 41.89
N ALA A 93 28.82 -0.97 42.52
CA ALA A 93 28.90 0.33 41.87
C ALA A 93 29.88 0.32 40.68
N GLN A 94 31.03 -0.33 40.83
CA GLN A 94 32.00 -0.49 39.73
C GLN A 94 31.41 -1.31 38.57
N ARG A 95 30.67 -2.40 38.87
CA ARG A 95 30.01 -3.21 37.85
C ARG A 95 28.91 -2.43 37.12
N ILE A 96 28.09 -1.67 37.85
CA ILE A 96 27.07 -0.78 37.29
C ILE A 96 27.70 0.25 36.35
N ALA A 97 28.83 0.86 36.74
CA ALA A 97 29.54 1.81 35.89
C ALA A 97 30.00 1.18 34.56
N SER A 98 30.53 -0.05 34.59
CA SER A 98 30.90 -0.79 33.38
C SER A 98 29.69 -1.10 32.49
N ILE A 99 28.57 -1.56 33.08
CA ILE A 99 27.33 -1.85 32.36
C ILE A 99 26.77 -0.59 31.70
N ARG A 100 26.77 0.55 32.39
CA ARG A 100 26.32 1.83 31.82
C ARG A 100 27.15 2.25 30.61
N ALA A 101 28.47 2.05 30.67
CA ALA A 101 29.34 2.32 29.54
C ALA A 101 29.03 1.40 28.34
N GLU A 102 28.67 0.13 28.58
CA GLU A 102 28.20 -0.77 27.53
C GLU A 102 26.86 -0.34 26.93
N VAL A 103 25.87 -0.01 27.78
CA VAL A 103 24.55 0.47 27.35
C VAL A 103 24.68 1.73 26.50
N GLN A 104 25.54 2.67 26.90
CA GLN A 104 25.78 3.88 26.12
C GLN A 104 26.34 3.54 24.73
N ARG A 105 27.35 2.65 24.65
CA ARG A 105 27.93 2.24 23.36
C ARG A 105 26.91 1.55 22.46
N ASP A 106 26.13 0.61 23.00
CA ASP A 106 25.10 -0.10 22.24
C ASP A 106 23.98 0.85 21.78
N GLN A 107 23.61 1.85 22.60
CA GLN A 107 22.64 2.87 22.22
C GLN A 107 23.17 3.75 21.08
N GLU A 108 24.42 4.21 21.15
CA GLU A 108 25.05 5.00 20.09
C GLU A 108 25.17 4.21 18.78
N GLU A 109 25.42 2.89 18.85
CA GLU A 109 25.40 2.00 17.69
C GLU A 109 24.00 1.92 17.07
N LEU A 110 22.98 1.70 17.90
CA LEU A 110 21.59 1.60 17.46
C LEU A 110 21.09 2.90 16.81
N ASP A 111 21.43 4.05 17.41
CA ASP A 111 21.06 5.37 16.89
C ASP A 111 21.67 5.65 15.51
N ARG A 112 22.83 5.05 15.19
CA ARG A 112 23.45 5.13 13.86
C ARG A 112 22.84 4.15 12.87
N LEU A 113 22.43 2.97 13.31
CA LEU A 113 21.96 1.90 12.41
C LEU A 113 20.46 1.98 12.09
N LEU A 114 19.61 2.44 13.00
CA LEU A 114 18.16 2.54 12.78
C LEU A 114 17.80 3.46 11.59
N PRO A 115 18.36 4.68 11.47
CA PRO A 115 18.07 5.54 10.32
C PRO A 115 18.54 4.91 9.01
N ARG A 116 19.69 4.22 9.02
CA ARG A 116 20.22 3.51 7.84
C ARG A 116 19.30 2.37 7.41
N GLN A 117 18.79 1.59 8.37
CA GLN A 117 17.80 0.55 8.11
C GLN A 117 16.54 1.14 7.46
N GLN A 118 16.00 2.22 8.01
CA GLN A 118 14.80 2.87 7.48
C GLN A 118 15.02 3.44 6.08
N GLN A 119 16.16 4.11 5.87
CA GLN A 119 16.51 4.64 4.56
C GLN A 119 16.62 3.52 3.52
N MET A 120 17.28 2.41 3.87
CA MET A 120 17.43 1.28 2.95
C MET A 120 16.10 0.61 2.62
N LEU A 121 15.20 0.49 3.60
CA LEU A 121 13.84 0.00 3.39
C LEU A 121 13.06 0.88 2.41
N ARG A 122 13.11 2.22 2.56
CA ARG A 122 12.46 3.14 1.62
C ARG A 122 13.04 3.02 0.21
N THR A 123 14.37 3.03 0.08
CA THR A 123 15.04 2.87 -1.22
C THR A 123 14.65 1.56 -1.91
N ILE A 124 14.55 0.45 -1.16
CA ILE A 124 14.11 -0.85 -1.68
C ILE A 124 12.67 -0.77 -2.21
N GLN A 125 11.73 -0.18 -1.44
CA GLN A 125 10.34 -0.02 -1.85
C GLN A 125 10.19 0.86 -3.10
N GLU A 126 10.91 1.98 -3.15
CA GLU A 126 10.92 2.88 -4.31
C GLU A 126 11.48 2.18 -5.55
N THR A 127 12.55 1.40 -5.38
CA THR A 127 13.17 0.63 -6.47
C THR A 127 12.25 -0.47 -6.98
N GLU A 128 11.54 -1.16 -6.09
CA GLU A 128 10.53 -2.16 -6.44
C GLU A 128 9.40 -1.57 -7.28
N ALA A 129 8.86 -0.43 -6.86
CA ALA A 129 7.80 0.26 -7.58
C ALA A 129 8.27 0.67 -9.00
N ARG A 130 9.49 1.19 -9.12
CA ARG A 130 10.10 1.57 -10.41
C ARG A 130 10.31 0.36 -11.32
N ILE A 131 10.86 -0.74 -10.81
CA ILE A 131 11.04 -1.98 -11.58
C ILE A 131 9.68 -2.51 -12.07
N ALA A 132 8.67 -2.51 -11.20
CA ALA A 132 7.33 -2.96 -11.57
C ALA A 132 6.72 -2.08 -12.67
N GLN A 133 6.92 -0.76 -12.60
CA GLN A 133 6.50 0.16 -13.65
C GLN A 133 7.21 -0.11 -14.98
N MET A 134 8.54 -0.19 -14.99
CA MET A 134 9.32 -0.47 -16.21
C MET A 134 8.87 -1.78 -16.87
N LYS A 135 8.61 -2.82 -16.07
CA LYS A 135 8.10 -4.11 -16.59
C LYS A 135 6.75 -3.97 -17.30
N ARG A 136 5.83 -3.16 -16.76
CA ARG A 136 4.53 -2.89 -17.40
C ARG A 136 4.71 -2.13 -18.71
N GLU A 137 5.56 -1.10 -18.71
CA GLU A 137 5.86 -0.29 -19.90
C GLU A 137 6.47 -1.14 -21.02
N VAL A 138 7.49 -1.96 -20.69
CA VAL A 138 8.09 -2.93 -21.62
C VAL A 138 7.04 -3.91 -22.16
N GLY A 139 6.13 -4.40 -21.30
CA GLY A 139 5.03 -5.27 -21.71
C GLY A 139 4.08 -4.60 -22.72
N ASN A 140 3.68 -3.35 -22.47
CA ASN A 140 2.83 -2.57 -23.36
C ASN A 140 3.51 -2.31 -24.70
N VAL A 141 4.80 -1.96 -24.71
CA VAL A 141 5.57 -1.75 -25.95
C VAL A 141 5.63 -3.02 -26.78
N LYS A 142 5.88 -4.19 -26.16
CA LYS A 142 5.89 -5.49 -26.86
C LYS A 142 4.52 -5.86 -27.43
N ALA A 143 3.45 -5.59 -26.68
CA ALA A 143 2.09 -5.83 -27.15
C ALA A 143 1.75 -4.95 -28.36
N ASN A 144 2.09 -3.66 -28.32
CA ASN A 144 1.91 -2.73 -29.42
C ASN A 144 2.73 -3.13 -30.65
N GLU A 145 3.99 -3.54 -30.47
CA GLU A 145 4.82 -4.05 -31.57
C GLU A 145 4.22 -5.30 -32.20
N SER A 146 3.72 -6.24 -31.40
CA SER A 146 3.03 -7.44 -31.88
C SER A 146 1.75 -7.10 -32.66
N LEU A 147 0.97 -6.12 -32.19
CA LEU A 147 -0.23 -5.66 -32.87
C LEU A 147 0.11 -5.05 -34.23
N LEU A 148 1.12 -4.19 -34.29
CA LEU A 148 1.59 -3.57 -35.55
C LEU A 148 2.10 -4.62 -36.53
N ARG A 149 2.85 -5.63 -36.08
CA ARG A 149 3.29 -6.75 -36.93
C ARG A 149 2.13 -7.60 -37.44
N ALA A 150 1.11 -7.85 -36.61
CA ALA A 150 -0.07 -8.58 -37.04
C ALA A 150 -0.86 -7.78 -38.10
N GLN A 151 -1.06 -6.49 -37.87
CA GLN A 151 -1.71 -5.58 -38.83
C GLN A 151 -0.93 -5.51 -40.15
N SER A 152 0.41 -5.42 -40.10
CA SER A 152 1.22 -5.39 -41.31
C SER A 152 1.16 -6.72 -42.08
N ALA A 153 1.22 -7.87 -41.40
CA ALA A 153 1.05 -9.18 -42.04
C ALA A 153 -0.34 -9.36 -42.70
N ILE A 154 -1.39 -8.83 -42.07
CA ILE A 154 -2.74 -8.80 -42.63
C ILE A 154 -2.79 -7.89 -43.87
N ALA A 155 -2.18 -6.70 -43.82
CA ALA A 155 -2.14 -5.79 -44.97
C ALA A 155 -1.35 -6.39 -46.16
N HIS A 156 -0.22 -7.06 -45.89
CA HIS A 156 0.58 -7.73 -46.92
C HIS A 156 -0.13 -8.97 -47.50
N SER A 157 -0.90 -9.71 -46.69
CA SER A 157 -1.72 -10.83 -47.18
C SER A 157 -3.00 -10.38 -47.91
N GLN A 158 -3.50 -9.16 -47.65
CA GLN A 158 -4.59 -8.56 -48.43
C GLN A 158 -4.17 -8.13 -49.84
N SER A 159 -2.89 -7.89 -50.12
CA SER A 159 -2.42 -7.57 -51.48
C SER A 159 -2.63 -8.70 -52.50
N GLY A 160 -2.92 -9.94 -52.06
CA GLY A 160 -3.21 -11.09 -52.93
C GLY A 160 -4.68 -11.54 -52.99
N ILE A 161 -5.58 -11.01 -52.14
CA ILE A 161 -6.98 -11.47 -52.00
C ILE A 161 -7.93 -10.25 -51.94
N ASN A 162 -7.71 -9.25 -52.80
CA ASN A 162 -8.28 -7.91 -52.61
C ASN A 162 -9.65 -7.64 -53.25
N THR A 163 -10.63 -8.54 -53.27
CA THR A 163 -11.97 -8.11 -53.76
C THR A 163 -13.19 -8.65 -53.02
N ARG A 164 -13.11 -9.71 -52.20
CA ARG A 164 -14.32 -10.31 -51.61
C ARG A 164 -14.32 -10.44 -50.08
N LEU A 165 -13.15 -10.44 -49.43
CA LEU A 165 -13.06 -10.57 -47.97
C LEU A 165 -13.03 -9.21 -47.24
N GLY A 166 -12.44 -8.19 -47.86
CA GLY A 166 -12.34 -6.83 -47.28
C GLY A 166 -13.72 -6.23 -46.97
N SER A 167 -14.71 -6.44 -47.83
CA SER A 167 -16.08 -5.94 -47.60
C SER A 167 -16.80 -6.64 -46.44
N ALA A 168 -16.47 -7.90 -46.16
CA ALA A 168 -17.07 -8.65 -45.06
C ALA A 168 -16.48 -8.25 -43.70
N VAL A 169 -15.15 -8.10 -43.62
CA VAL A 169 -14.46 -7.66 -42.39
C VAL A 169 -14.80 -6.21 -42.07
N GLU A 170 -14.83 -5.32 -43.07
CA GLU A 170 -15.25 -3.93 -42.89
C GLU A 170 -16.72 -3.85 -42.43
N SER A 171 -17.60 -4.73 -42.93
CA SER A 171 -18.99 -4.82 -42.46
C SER A 171 -19.06 -5.29 -41.01
N LEU A 172 -18.23 -6.24 -40.59
CA LEU A 172 -18.19 -6.77 -39.23
C LEU A 172 -17.66 -5.73 -38.24
N GLU A 173 -16.64 -4.96 -38.62
CA GLU A 173 -16.12 -3.84 -37.82
C GLU A 173 -17.15 -2.70 -37.71
N ARG A 174 -17.90 -2.43 -38.78
CA ARG A 174 -19.05 -1.50 -38.75
C ARG A 174 -20.16 -1.97 -37.81
N ILE A 175 -20.47 -3.27 -37.82
CA ILE A 175 -21.46 -3.88 -36.93
C ILE A 175 -21.00 -3.81 -35.47
N LYS A 176 -19.73 -4.16 -35.20
CA LYS A 176 -19.16 -4.10 -33.85
C LYS A 176 -19.12 -2.68 -33.30
N LYS A 177 -18.68 -1.70 -34.11
CA LYS A 177 -18.70 -0.29 -33.74
C LYS A 177 -20.13 0.21 -33.48
N ARG A 178 -21.12 -0.24 -34.27
CA ARG A 178 -22.53 0.07 -34.04
C ARG A 178 -23.04 -0.55 -32.74
N GLN A 179 -22.62 -1.76 -32.40
CA GLN A 179 -22.95 -2.42 -31.13
C GLN A 179 -22.33 -1.71 -29.92
N GLU A 180 -21.05 -1.32 -29.99
CA GLU A 180 -20.37 -0.56 -28.92
C GLU A 180 -21.02 0.81 -28.71
N ILE A 181 -21.35 1.54 -29.78
CA ILE A 181 -22.09 2.80 -29.68
C ILE A 181 -23.48 2.59 -29.06
N THR A 182 -24.15 1.49 -29.41
CA THR A 182 -25.47 1.15 -28.86
C THR A 182 -25.36 0.80 -27.37
N ALA A 183 -24.35 0.02 -26.98
CA ALA A 183 -24.09 -0.34 -25.59
C ALA A 183 -23.76 0.90 -24.74
N GLY A 184 -22.87 1.78 -25.21
CA GLY A 184 -22.56 3.03 -24.54
C GLY A 184 -23.78 3.97 -24.46
N ARG A 185 -24.69 3.94 -25.45
CA ARG A 185 -25.95 4.70 -25.39
C ARG A 185 -26.95 4.10 -24.39
N ILE A 186 -26.98 2.79 -24.22
CA ILE A 186 -27.79 2.12 -23.19
C ILE A 186 -27.24 2.42 -21.80
N GLU A 187 -25.92 2.38 -21.63
CA GLU A 187 -25.24 2.72 -20.37
C GLU A 187 -25.44 4.20 -20.00
N ALA A 188 -25.21 5.12 -20.94
CA ALA A 188 -25.51 6.54 -20.73
C ALA A 188 -27.00 6.81 -20.48
N GLY A 189 -27.89 6.04 -21.11
CA GLY A 189 -29.33 6.10 -20.85
C GLY A 189 -29.72 5.59 -19.47
N ALA A 190 -29.07 4.54 -18.99
CA ALA A 190 -29.24 4.03 -17.63
C ALA A 190 -28.69 5.01 -16.58
N GLU A 191 -27.56 5.66 -16.88
CA GLU A 191 -26.97 6.71 -16.04
C GLU A 191 -27.87 7.97 -16.01
N LEU A 192 -28.42 8.38 -17.15
CA LEU A 192 -29.41 9.46 -17.21
C LEU A 192 -30.71 9.09 -16.48
N ALA A 193 -31.21 7.86 -16.60
CA ALA A 193 -32.38 7.40 -15.85
C ALA A 193 -32.11 7.31 -14.34
N ALA A 194 -30.88 7.00 -13.92
CA ALA A 194 -30.47 7.02 -12.52
C ALA A 194 -30.37 8.45 -11.96
N LEU A 195 -29.97 9.42 -12.80
CA LEU A 195 -29.99 10.86 -12.50
C LEU A 195 -31.43 11.40 -12.42
N GLU A 196 -32.33 10.95 -13.30
CA GLU A 196 -33.73 11.39 -13.34
C GLU A 196 -34.59 10.79 -12.21
N ASN A 197 -34.22 9.61 -11.70
CA ASN A 197 -34.89 8.93 -10.57
C ASN A 197 -34.46 9.42 -9.16
N GLY A 198 -33.80 10.58 -9.04
CA GLY A 198 -33.65 11.28 -7.76
C GLY A 198 -32.70 10.66 -6.71
N SER A 199 -31.96 9.61 -7.06
CA SER A 199 -31.05 8.90 -6.13
C SER A 199 -29.80 9.70 -5.72
N ASP A 200 -29.51 10.80 -6.42
CA ASP A 200 -28.35 11.66 -6.14
C ASP A 200 -28.60 12.61 -4.97
N LEU A 201 -29.86 13.00 -4.74
CA LEU A 201 -30.23 13.84 -3.59
C LEU A 201 -30.09 13.05 -2.29
N ASP A 202 -30.54 11.78 -2.24
CA ASP A 202 -30.41 10.91 -1.06
C ASP A 202 -28.96 10.47 -0.77
N ARG A 203 -28.09 10.49 -1.77
CA ARG A 203 -26.65 10.24 -1.61
C ARG A 203 -25.95 11.49 -1.07
N GLN A 204 -26.23 12.66 -1.64
CA GLN A 204 -25.69 13.94 -1.15
C GLN A 204 -26.21 14.29 0.26
N LEU A 205 -27.46 13.95 0.58
CA LEU A 205 -28.05 14.10 1.91
C LEU A 205 -27.36 13.20 2.95
N ARG A 206 -26.99 11.96 2.59
CA ARG A 206 -26.21 11.07 3.47
C ARG A 206 -24.76 11.52 3.65
N GLU A 207 -24.11 11.98 2.59
CA GLU A 207 -22.74 12.52 2.66
C GLU A 207 -22.68 13.85 3.43
N ALA A 208 -23.74 14.65 3.39
CA ALA A 208 -23.90 15.86 4.20
C ALA A 208 -24.36 15.58 5.64
N GLY A 209 -24.59 14.32 6.02
CA GLY A 209 -25.07 13.93 7.36
C GLY A 209 -26.52 14.35 7.66
N ILE A 210 -27.30 14.71 6.64
CA ILE A 210 -28.69 15.13 6.74
C ILE A 210 -29.56 14.03 6.13
N GLY A 211 -29.73 12.93 6.86
CA GLY A 211 -30.56 11.81 6.43
C GLY A 211 -30.95 10.97 7.64
N SER A 212 -32.25 10.95 7.93
CA SER A 212 -32.87 10.43 9.15
C SER A 212 -32.59 8.94 9.43
N SER A 213 -32.03 8.69 10.61
CA SER A 213 -32.34 7.58 11.54
C SER A 213 -32.69 6.21 10.93
N SER A 214 -31.68 5.35 10.78
CA SER A 214 -31.88 3.91 10.87
C SER A 214 -31.42 3.47 12.27
N HIS A 215 -32.39 3.13 13.11
CA HIS A 215 -32.21 2.66 14.48
C HIS A 215 -31.21 1.50 14.53
N SER A 216 -30.02 1.74 15.09
CA SER A 216 -29.03 0.69 15.26
C SER A 216 -29.45 -0.23 16.41
N ALA A 217 -28.94 -1.46 16.40
CA ALA A 217 -29.19 -2.45 17.45
C ALA A 217 -28.80 -1.96 18.85
N ASP A 218 -27.94 -0.94 18.95
CA ASP A 218 -27.54 -0.33 20.22
C ASP A 218 -28.65 0.52 20.85
N ASP A 219 -29.50 1.18 20.04
CA ASP A 219 -30.66 1.94 20.52
C ASP A 219 -31.74 0.99 21.09
N ILE A 220 -31.91 -0.19 20.47
CA ILE A 220 -32.84 -1.22 20.93
C ILE A 220 -32.32 -1.88 22.23
N LEU A 221 -31.01 -2.08 22.35
CA LEU A 221 -30.39 -2.60 23.57
C LEU A 221 -30.54 -1.62 24.74
N ALA A 222 -30.35 -0.31 24.50
CA ALA A 222 -30.56 0.74 25.48
C ALA A 222 -32.03 0.84 25.93
N GLN A 223 -32.98 0.63 25.02
CA GLN A 223 -34.42 0.61 25.33
C GLN A 223 -34.84 -0.62 26.16
N LEU A 224 -34.21 -1.77 25.94
CA LEU A 224 -34.47 -3.01 26.71
C LEU A 224 -33.84 -3.01 28.11
N MET A 225 -32.79 -2.21 28.32
CA MET A 225 -32.08 -2.10 29.61
C MET A 225 -32.67 -1.03 30.56
N ALA A 226 -33.66 -0.25 30.11
CA ALA A 226 -34.31 0.75 30.94
C ALA A 226 -35.36 0.13 31.90
N PRO A 227 -35.35 0.46 33.21
CA PRO A 227 -36.29 -0.10 34.18
C PRO A 227 -37.73 0.41 34.01
N LYS A 228 -38.70 -0.51 34.11
CA LYS A 228 -40.15 -0.24 34.05
C LYS A 228 -40.61 0.68 35.19
N HIS A 229 -41.16 1.85 34.86
CA HIS A 229 -42.19 2.58 35.63
C HIS A 229 -42.94 3.50 34.64
N SER A 230 -44.16 3.14 34.23
CA SER A 230 -45.46 3.54 34.82
C SER A 230 -45.89 4.95 34.42
N VAL A 231 -46.81 5.05 33.45
CA VAL A 231 -47.77 6.15 33.39
C VAL A 231 -49.14 5.60 32.95
N GLU A 232 -50.11 5.90 33.80
CA GLU A 232 -51.57 5.69 33.73
C GLU A 232 -52.27 6.45 32.59
N PRO A 233 -53.58 6.21 32.35
CA PRO A 233 -54.20 6.29 31.04
C PRO A 233 -54.72 7.69 30.67
N ILE A 234 -54.67 8.00 29.38
CA ILE A 234 -55.37 9.16 28.81
C ILE A 234 -56.80 8.74 28.46
N LEU A 235 -57.75 9.24 29.26
CA LEU A 235 -59.17 9.28 28.95
C LEU A 235 -59.43 10.20 27.75
N LEU A 236 -60.23 9.75 26.78
CA LEU A 236 -60.89 10.59 25.79
C LEU A 236 -62.39 10.25 25.73
N PRO A 237 -63.25 11.25 25.46
CA PRO A 237 -64.67 11.28 25.85
C PRO A 237 -65.62 10.56 24.87
N ALA A 238 -66.78 10.17 25.41
CA ALA A 238 -67.85 9.46 24.71
C ALA A 238 -68.60 10.32 23.67
N PRO A 239 -68.98 9.75 22.51
CA PRO A 239 -69.99 10.35 21.66
C PRO A 239 -71.41 9.82 21.98
N THR A 240 -72.23 10.81 22.31
CA THR A 240 -73.70 10.95 22.36
C THR A 240 -74.58 9.96 21.59
N SER A 241 -75.64 9.53 22.29
CA SER A 241 -76.86 8.84 21.82
C SER A 241 -77.71 9.63 20.81
N LYS A 242 -78.31 8.91 19.84
CA LYS A 242 -79.74 8.95 19.44
C LYS A 242 -80.03 7.77 18.49
N LYS A 243 -80.88 6.81 18.92
CA LYS A 243 -82.32 6.61 18.57
C LYS A 243 -82.51 6.19 17.10
N ASP A 244 -83.16 5.09 16.78
CA ASP A 244 -84.38 4.49 17.36
C ASP A 244 -84.28 2.97 17.68
#